data_AF-A0A9P4NGU0-F1
#
_entry.id   AF-A0A9P4NGU0-F1
#
_cell.length_a   1.000
_cell.length_b   1.000
_cell.length_c   1.000
_cell.angle_alpha   90.00
_cell.angle_beta   90.00
_cell.angle_gamma   90.00
#
_symmetry.space_group_name_H-M   'P 1'
#
loop_
_entity.id
_entity.type
_entity.pdbx_description
1 polymer ?
#
loop_
_entity_poly.entity_id
_entity_poly.type
_entity_poly.pdbx_seq_one_letter_code
_entity_poly.pdbx_strand_id
1 'polypeptide(L)'
;MVTYKEIRAANALVNDANAPRVAVFAGGTSGISKITIKALVSTGTSTSEGFEITQVLAYYSRMLFILHFLPLLEKAKAGRVVSVFSGGLERATINFDDLGLTKPENYGGMKSHTQFGTMNTIFMDKLAVGHPGVTFMHSWPGMVYTGNIGRSADPGSILAWIFWLVVEPIIYLISFSDEDSGQRHLFQSSSSAFGGRRVPWKGKVGVNSRSEEGDGLFLVNYKCECTPSAKVITVLREKGQEKVWDHTNDVLRRYL
;
A
#
# COMPACT_ATOMS: atom_id res chain seq x y z
N MET A 1 -3.61 37.78 13.80
CA MET A 1 -3.52 36.68 12.83
C MET A 1 -2.36 35.80 13.28
N VAL A 2 -2.50 34.47 13.30
CA VAL A 2 -1.40 33.57 13.69
C VAL A 2 -0.32 33.65 12.61
N THR A 3 0.91 33.95 13.00
CA THR A 3 2.06 34.04 12.09
C THR A 3 2.57 32.66 11.70
N TYR A 4 3.22 32.55 10.55
CA TYR A 4 3.81 31.28 10.12
C TYR A 4 4.88 30.76 11.10
N LYS A 5 5.60 31.68 11.77
CA LYS A 5 6.57 31.33 12.82
C LYS A 5 5.89 30.67 14.03
N GLU A 6 4.76 31.23 14.48
CA GLU A 6 3.96 30.65 15.56
C GLU A 6 3.39 29.28 15.17
N ILE A 7 2.92 29.11 13.92
CA ILE A 7 2.44 27.81 13.41
C ILE A 7 3.56 26.76 13.45
N ARG A 8 4.77 27.09 12.96
CA ARG A 8 5.91 26.17 12.95
C ARG A 8 6.37 25.81 14.37
N ALA A 9 6.38 26.78 15.28
CA ALA A 9 6.72 26.55 16.69
C ALA A 9 5.70 25.62 17.37
N ALA A 10 4.40 25.81 17.12
CA ALA A 10 3.35 24.94 17.65
C ALA A 10 3.43 23.51 17.08
N ASN A 11 3.62 23.37 15.76
CA ASN A 11 3.73 22.05 15.11
C ASN A 11 4.93 21.23 15.61
N ALA A 12 6.02 21.90 16.02
CA ALA A 12 7.20 21.23 16.57
C ALA A 12 6.95 20.59 17.96
N LEU A 13 5.85 20.94 18.64
CA LEU A 13 5.47 20.38 19.93
C LEU A 13 4.65 19.07 19.81
N VAL A 14 4.32 18.64 18.59
CA VAL A 14 3.52 17.42 18.36
C VAL A 14 4.31 16.18 18.78
N ASN A 15 3.70 15.36 19.63
CA ASN A 15 4.24 14.09 20.15
C ASN A 15 3.10 13.11 20.44
N ASP A 16 3.41 11.90 20.91
CA ASP A 16 2.43 10.83 21.16
C ASP A 16 1.29 11.25 22.11
N ALA A 17 1.53 12.19 23.03
CA ALA A 17 0.52 12.63 23.98
C ALA A 17 -0.52 13.57 23.36
N ASN A 18 -0.15 14.38 22.36
CA ASN A 18 -0.98 15.48 21.83
C ASN A 18 -1.24 15.41 20.32
N ALA A 19 -0.71 14.42 19.60
CA ALA A 19 -1.00 14.24 18.19
C ALA A 19 -2.51 14.06 17.94
N PRO A 20 -3.07 14.66 16.87
CA PRO A 20 -4.49 14.50 16.54
C PRO A 20 -4.82 13.04 16.32
N ARG A 21 -5.68 12.49 17.17
CA ARG A 21 -6.04 11.05 17.16
C ARG A 21 -6.98 10.69 16.02
N VAL A 22 -7.88 11.60 15.65
CA VAL A 22 -8.82 11.46 14.52
C VAL A 22 -8.97 12.82 13.84
N ALA A 23 -8.72 12.86 12.53
CA ALA A 23 -8.99 14.02 11.69
C ALA A 23 -9.41 13.57 10.29
N VAL A 24 -10.55 14.08 9.80
CA VAL A 24 -11.06 13.76 8.46
C VAL A 24 -10.77 14.94 7.54
N PHE A 25 -9.96 14.70 6.50
CA PHE A 25 -9.74 15.65 5.42
C PHE A 25 -10.60 15.26 4.22
N ALA A 26 -11.71 15.97 4.02
CA ALA A 26 -12.56 15.80 2.84
C ALA A 26 -12.24 16.90 1.81
N GLY A 27 -11.60 16.51 0.70
CA GLY A 27 -11.11 17.43 -0.32
C GLY A 27 -9.60 17.66 -0.26
N GLY A 28 -9.02 17.84 -1.45
CA GLY A 28 -7.58 17.94 -1.66
C GLY A 28 -7.10 16.90 -2.67
N THR A 29 -6.81 17.35 -3.88
CA THR A 29 -6.02 16.61 -4.88
C THR A 29 -4.57 16.47 -4.38
N SER A 30 -3.59 16.23 -5.26
CA SER A 30 -2.17 16.37 -4.95
C SER A 30 -1.85 17.77 -4.38
N GLY A 31 -1.99 17.96 -3.06
CA GLY A 31 -1.96 19.29 -2.44
C GLY A 31 -1.95 19.26 -0.91
N ILE A 32 -2.77 20.12 -0.28
CA ILE A 32 -2.74 20.43 1.17
C ILE A 32 -2.87 19.17 2.02
N SER A 33 -3.84 18.30 1.76
CA SER A 33 -4.06 17.07 2.55
C SER A 33 -2.86 16.12 2.49
N LYS A 34 -2.22 15.99 1.32
CA LYS A 34 -0.97 15.22 1.16
C LYS A 34 0.16 15.83 2.01
N ILE A 35 0.32 17.15 2.00
CA ILE A 35 1.37 17.85 2.75
C ILE A 35 1.12 17.75 4.26
N THR A 36 -0.13 17.91 4.71
CA THR A 36 -0.51 17.81 6.12
C THR A 36 -0.30 16.41 6.67
N ILE A 37 -0.77 15.37 5.96
CA ILE A 37 -0.55 13.98 6.38
C ILE A 37 0.95 13.66 6.40
N LYS A 38 1.73 14.13 5.42
CA LYS A 38 3.19 13.99 5.43
C LYS A 38 3.82 14.60 6.68
N ALA A 39 3.43 15.82 7.05
CA ALA A 39 3.94 16.48 8.24
C ALA A 39 3.59 15.69 9.51
N LEU A 40 2.36 15.18 9.62
CA LEU A 40 1.94 14.36 10.75
C LEU A 40 2.75 13.06 10.85
N VAL A 41 2.92 12.32 9.75
CA VAL A 41 3.72 11.08 9.73
C VAL A 41 5.18 11.35 10.11
N SER A 42 5.74 12.50 9.71
CA SER A 42 7.13 12.85 10.04
C SER A 42 7.38 13.09 11.54
N THR A 43 6.33 13.22 12.36
CA THR A 43 6.46 13.29 13.82
C THR A 43 6.89 11.95 14.44
N GLY A 44 6.79 10.84 13.70
CA GLY A 44 7.19 9.51 14.19
C GLY A 44 6.31 8.96 15.31
N THR A 45 5.13 9.56 15.50
CA THR A 45 4.20 9.17 16.56
C THR A 45 3.56 7.82 16.28
N SER A 46 3.10 7.12 17.32
CA SER A 46 2.23 5.95 17.16
C SER A 46 0.76 6.39 17.10
N THR A 47 -0.12 5.53 16.58
CA THR A 47 -1.56 5.76 16.78
C THR A 47 -1.88 5.74 18.28
N SER A 48 -2.98 6.38 18.70
CA SER A 48 -3.42 6.34 20.10
C SER A 48 -3.76 4.95 20.63
N GLU A 49 -3.80 3.96 19.74
CA GLU A 49 -4.08 2.56 20.05
C GLU A 49 -2.81 1.71 20.12
N GLY A 50 -1.63 2.31 19.95
CA GLY A 50 -0.35 1.63 20.01
C GLY A 50 0.09 0.96 18.70
N PHE A 51 -0.61 1.18 17.59
CA PHE A 51 -0.16 0.70 16.28
C PHE A 51 0.83 1.64 15.62
N GLU A 52 1.84 1.05 14.96
CA GLU A 52 2.81 1.76 14.14
C GLU A 52 2.12 2.39 12.91
N ILE A 53 2.33 3.69 12.71
CA ILE A 53 1.59 4.49 11.72
C ILE A 53 1.81 3.99 10.29
N THR A 54 3.03 3.61 9.92
CA THR A 54 3.35 3.13 8.56
C THR A 54 2.60 1.84 8.27
N GLN A 55 2.51 0.91 9.21
CA GLN A 55 1.74 -0.32 9.07
C GLN A 55 0.24 -0.02 8.94
N VAL A 56 -0.30 0.90 9.75
CA VAL A 56 -1.70 1.31 9.64
C VAL A 56 -2.01 1.84 8.25
N LEU A 57 -1.15 2.72 7.71
CA LEU A 57 -1.32 3.32 6.38
C LEU A 57 -1.06 2.32 5.23
N ALA A 58 -0.06 1.47 5.36
CA ALA A 58 0.36 0.53 4.32
C ALA A 58 -0.45 -0.76 4.31
N TYR A 59 -1.13 -1.11 5.41
CA TYR A 59 -1.84 -2.38 5.55
C TYR A 59 -3.23 -2.25 6.18
N TYR A 60 -3.35 -1.96 7.48
CA TYR A 60 -4.64 -2.12 8.19
C TYR A 60 -5.76 -1.25 7.63
N SER A 61 -5.48 0.03 7.34
CA SER A 61 -6.47 0.93 6.73
C SER A 61 -6.97 0.37 5.40
N ARG A 62 -6.07 -0.15 4.55
CA ARG A 62 -6.44 -0.74 3.25
C ARG A 62 -7.36 -1.94 3.41
N MET A 63 -7.06 -2.83 4.35
CA MET A 63 -7.91 -3.99 4.62
C MET A 63 -9.27 -3.56 5.12
N LEU A 64 -9.32 -2.58 6.04
CA LEU A 64 -10.56 -2.01 6.55
C LEU A 64 -11.41 -1.38 5.43
N PHE A 65 -10.78 -0.58 4.56
CA PHE A 65 -11.42 0.00 3.37
C PHE A 65 -12.00 -1.10 2.46
N ILE A 66 -11.22 -2.16 2.17
CA ILE A 66 -11.67 -3.27 1.34
C ILE A 66 -12.89 -3.94 1.99
N LEU A 67 -12.82 -4.29 3.27
CA LEU A 67 -13.88 -5.00 3.99
C LEU A 67 -15.19 -4.20 4.04
N HIS A 68 -15.14 -2.89 4.31
CA HIS A 68 -16.35 -2.05 4.32
C HIS A 68 -16.98 -1.89 2.93
N PHE A 69 -16.17 -1.80 1.87
CA PHE A 69 -16.69 -1.68 0.52
C PHE A 69 -17.07 -3.02 -0.10
N LEU A 70 -16.67 -4.15 0.50
CA LEU A 70 -16.85 -5.48 -0.07
C LEU A 70 -18.31 -5.82 -0.39
N PRO A 71 -19.31 -5.58 0.49
CA PRO A 71 -20.71 -5.86 0.17
C PRO A 71 -21.25 -5.02 -1.00
N LEU A 72 -20.67 -3.84 -1.26
CA LEU A 72 -21.04 -3.00 -2.40
C LEU A 72 -20.32 -3.46 -3.67
N LEU A 73 -19.07 -3.86 -3.56
CA LEU A 73 -18.28 -4.39 -4.67
C LEU A 73 -18.87 -5.70 -5.20
N GLU A 74 -19.39 -6.57 -4.34
CA GLU A 74 -20.07 -7.81 -4.75
C GLU A 74 -21.36 -7.57 -5.54
N LYS A 75 -22.08 -6.49 -5.21
CA LYS A 75 -23.29 -6.08 -5.93
C LYS A 75 -22.99 -5.39 -7.24
N ALA A 76 -21.77 -4.89 -7.42
CA ALA A 76 -21.36 -4.23 -8.66
C ALA A 76 -21.21 -5.26 -9.78
N LYS A 77 -21.66 -4.92 -11.00
CA LYS A 77 -21.52 -5.77 -12.20
C LYS A 77 -20.08 -6.23 -12.45
N ALA A 78 -19.12 -5.40 -12.05
CA ALA A 78 -17.72 -5.74 -12.00
C ALA A 78 -17.13 -5.00 -10.79
N GLY A 79 -17.14 -5.64 -9.62
CA GLY A 79 -16.39 -5.17 -8.45
C GLY A 79 -14.89 -5.37 -8.67
N ARG A 80 -14.06 -4.39 -8.30
CA ARG A 80 -12.60 -4.55 -8.33
C ARG A 80 -11.93 -3.75 -7.24
N VAL A 81 -10.91 -4.38 -6.66
CA VAL A 81 -9.96 -3.76 -5.74
C VAL A 81 -8.61 -3.68 -6.43
N VAL A 82 -8.01 -2.49 -6.49
CA VAL A 82 -6.63 -2.29 -6.92
C VAL A 82 -5.85 -1.67 -5.76
N SER A 83 -5.02 -2.47 -5.11
CA SER A 83 -4.11 -2.03 -4.06
C SER A 83 -2.72 -1.84 -4.66
N VAL A 84 -2.19 -0.61 -4.63
CA VAL A 84 -0.87 -0.28 -5.17
C VAL A 84 0.17 -0.32 -4.06
N PHE A 85 1.07 -1.31 -4.13
CA PHE A 85 2.19 -1.44 -3.24
C PHE A 85 3.28 -2.35 -3.81
N SER A 86 3.44 -3.59 -3.34
CA SER A 86 4.55 -4.48 -3.69
C SER A 86 4.07 -5.86 -4.16
N GLY A 87 2.99 -5.90 -4.92
CA GLY A 87 2.45 -7.15 -5.47
C GLY A 87 3.47 -7.85 -6.37
N GLY A 88 3.63 -9.16 -6.17
CA GLY A 88 4.63 -9.97 -6.88
C GLY A 88 6.04 -9.94 -6.25
N LEU A 89 6.25 -9.16 -5.19
CA LEU A 89 7.51 -9.07 -4.44
C LEU A 89 7.44 -9.71 -3.04
N GLU A 90 6.48 -10.61 -2.83
CA GLU A 90 6.25 -11.27 -1.55
C GLU A 90 7.46 -12.11 -1.13
N ARG A 91 7.61 -12.29 0.19
CA ARG A 91 8.61 -13.20 0.77
C ARG A 91 7.94 -14.21 1.68
N ALA A 92 8.39 -15.45 1.63
CA ALA A 92 7.95 -16.50 2.55
C ALA A 92 8.52 -16.31 3.98
N THR A 93 9.45 -15.36 4.17
CA THR A 93 10.21 -15.14 5.39
C THR A 93 9.64 -14.01 6.27
N ILE A 94 8.32 -13.78 6.24
CA ILE A 94 7.70 -12.80 7.13
C ILE A 94 7.69 -13.30 8.58
N ASN A 95 7.70 -12.37 9.54
CA ASN A 95 7.73 -12.72 10.95
C ASN A 95 6.30 -12.96 11.47
N PHE A 96 5.89 -14.23 11.49
CA PHE A 96 4.58 -14.62 12.00
C PHE A 96 4.41 -14.40 13.51
N ASP A 97 5.51 -14.31 14.26
CA ASP A 97 5.49 -14.10 15.72
C ASP A 97 5.38 -12.62 16.09
N ASP A 98 5.45 -11.72 15.11
CA ASP A 98 5.32 -10.28 15.31
C ASP A 98 4.71 -9.60 14.07
N LEU A 99 3.51 -10.04 13.69
CA LEU A 99 2.78 -9.48 12.54
C LEU A 99 2.46 -7.99 12.75
N GLY A 100 2.24 -7.55 13.98
CA GLY A 100 1.97 -6.17 14.36
C GLY A 100 3.21 -5.27 14.52
N LEU A 101 4.42 -5.80 14.31
CA LEU A 101 5.69 -5.07 14.52
C LEU A 101 5.79 -4.37 15.89
N THR A 102 5.29 -5.03 16.93
CA THR A 102 5.32 -4.51 18.29
C THR A 102 6.71 -4.48 18.89
N LYS A 103 7.65 -5.24 18.32
CA LYS A 103 9.05 -5.29 18.76
C LYS A 103 9.92 -4.37 17.90
N PRO A 104 10.61 -3.36 18.48
CA PRO A 104 11.39 -2.38 17.71
C PRO A 104 12.45 -2.99 16.77
N GLU A 105 13.06 -4.11 17.14
CA GLU A 105 14.05 -4.84 16.33
C GLU A 105 13.44 -5.50 15.07
N ASN A 106 12.11 -5.62 15.02
CA ASN A 106 11.39 -6.08 13.85
C ASN A 106 11.00 -4.96 12.90
N TYR A 107 11.08 -3.71 13.36
CA TYR A 107 10.85 -2.55 12.53
C TYR A 107 12.13 -2.12 11.78
N GLY A 108 11.99 -1.87 10.48
CA GLY A 108 13.08 -1.38 9.64
C GLY A 108 12.68 -1.27 8.18
N GLY A 109 13.27 -0.34 7.43
CA GLY A 109 12.81 0.08 6.10
C GLY A 109 12.37 -1.07 5.18
N MET A 110 13.31 -1.89 4.70
CA MET A 110 12.98 -2.98 3.76
C MET A 110 12.24 -4.15 4.44
N LYS A 111 12.57 -4.46 5.71
CA LYS A 111 12.01 -5.58 6.48
C LYS A 111 10.51 -5.38 6.69
N SER A 112 10.10 -4.25 7.23
CA SER A 112 8.71 -3.88 7.49
C SER A 112 7.93 -3.71 6.17
N HIS A 113 8.51 -3.04 5.17
CA HIS A 113 7.86 -2.85 3.87
C HIS A 113 7.52 -4.19 3.19
N THR A 114 8.45 -5.14 3.23
CA THR A 114 8.24 -6.48 2.69
C THR A 114 7.16 -7.25 3.46
N GLN A 115 7.12 -7.11 4.80
CA GLN A 115 6.08 -7.72 5.63
C GLN A 115 4.70 -7.16 5.29
N PHE A 116 4.54 -5.84 5.22
CA PHE A 116 3.27 -5.20 4.85
C PHE A 116 2.79 -5.65 3.47
N GLY A 117 3.70 -5.70 2.50
CA GLY A 117 3.39 -6.15 1.15
C GLY A 117 2.90 -7.58 1.11
N THR A 118 3.60 -8.48 1.79
CA THR A 118 3.21 -9.88 1.87
C THR A 118 1.86 -10.07 2.58
N MET A 119 1.61 -9.31 3.65
CA MET A 119 0.33 -9.31 4.37
C MET A 119 -0.81 -8.79 3.50
N ASN A 120 -0.60 -7.71 2.73
CA ASN A 120 -1.58 -7.21 1.74
C ASN A 120 -1.96 -8.33 0.77
N THR A 121 -0.97 -9.00 0.19
CA THR A 121 -1.19 -10.10 -0.76
C THR A 121 -2.00 -11.23 -0.15
N ILE A 122 -1.55 -11.79 0.97
CA ILE A 122 -2.15 -13.04 1.46
C ILE A 122 -3.54 -12.84 2.06
N PHE A 123 -3.82 -11.65 2.60
CA PHE A 123 -5.16 -11.30 3.06
C PHE A 123 -6.12 -11.14 1.88
N MET A 124 -5.72 -10.39 0.84
CA MET A 124 -6.52 -10.29 -0.39
C MET A 124 -6.66 -11.63 -1.13
N ASP A 125 -5.68 -12.53 -1.02
CA ASP A 125 -5.76 -13.87 -1.60
C ASP A 125 -6.88 -14.69 -0.95
N LYS A 126 -7.04 -14.57 0.38
CA LYS A 126 -8.14 -15.20 1.11
C LYS A 126 -9.49 -14.57 0.76
N LEU A 127 -9.56 -13.23 0.67
CA LEU A 127 -10.77 -12.54 0.24
C LEU A 127 -11.20 -12.94 -1.17
N ALA A 128 -10.25 -13.09 -2.09
CA ALA A 128 -10.54 -13.47 -3.47
C ALA A 128 -11.23 -14.85 -3.59
N VAL A 129 -10.97 -15.76 -2.65
CA VAL A 129 -11.67 -17.06 -2.56
C VAL A 129 -13.10 -16.90 -2.05
N GLY A 130 -13.30 -16.08 -1.02
CA GLY A 130 -14.62 -15.85 -0.42
C GLY A 130 -15.55 -14.98 -1.27
N HIS A 131 -14.98 -14.19 -2.19
CA HIS A 131 -15.70 -13.18 -2.96
C HIS A 131 -15.42 -13.28 -4.47
N PRO A 132 -15.79 -14.39 -5.14
CA PRO A 132 -15.47 -14.63 -6.55
C PRO A 132 -16.10 -13.60 -7.52
N GLY A 133 -17.12 -12.87 -7.07
CA GLY A 133 -17.71 -11.75 -7.80
C GLY A 133 -16.78 -10.52 -7.93
N VAL A 134 -15.73 -10.42 -7.12
CA VAL A 134 -14.83 -9.27 -7.04
C VAL A 134 -13.43 -9.67 -7.53
N THR A 135 -12.88 -8.93 -8.48
CA THR A 135 -11.47 -9.10 -8.89
C THR A 135 -10.57 -8.32 -7.93
N PHE A 136 -9.55 -8.97 -7.36
CA PHE A 136 -8.56 -8.32 -6.51
C PHE A 136 -7.25 -8.14 -7.26
N MET A 137 -6.54 -7.05 -6.99
CA MET A 137 -5.24 -6.81 -7.56
C MET A 137 -4.30 -6.19 -6.53
N HIS A 138 -3.11 -6.78 -6.43
CA HIS A 138 -1.98 -6.17 -5.77
C HIS A 138 -0.95 -5.80 -6.83
N SER A 139 -0.75 -4.50 -7.02
CA SER A 139 0.08 -3.96 -8.09
C SER A 139 1.37 -3.39 -7.54
N TRP A 140 2.50 -3.72 -8.18
CA TRP A 140 3.78 -3.07 -7.93
C TRP A 140 4.08 -2.09 -9.07
N PRO A 141 4.11 -0.77 -8.79
CA PRO A 141 4.25 0.25 -9.82
C PRO A 141 5.67 0.41 -10.37
N GLY A 142 6.65 -0.29 -9.78
CA GLY A 142 8.07 -0.04 -10.03
C GLY A 142 8.57 1.19 -9.27
N MET A 143 9.70 1.74 -9.70
CA MET A 143 10.15 3.03 -9.22
C MET A 143 9.40 4.13 -9.98
N VAL A 144 8.69 5.00 -9.26
CA VAL A 144 7.91 6.11 -9.86
C VAL A 144 8.36 7.42 -9.26
N TYR A 145 8.77 8.34 -10.12
CA TYR A 145 9.17 9.67 -9.69
C TYR A 145 7.93 10.49 -9.34
N THR A 146 7.66 10.58 -8.04
CA THR A 146 6.46 11.22 -7.46
C THR A 146 6.83 12.40 -6.56
N GLY A 147 8.09 12.85 -6.62
CA GLY A 147 8.68 13.80 -5.68
C GLY A 147 8.79 13.26 -4.24
N ASN A 148 8.92 11.93 -4.09
CA ASN A 148 8.81 11.28 -2.79
C ASN A 148 10.14 10.92 -2.11
N ILE A 149 11.22 10.77 -2.86
CA ILE A 149 12.44 10.12 -2.36
C ILE A 149 13.35 11.10 -1.60
N GLY A 150 13.21 12.41 -1.82
CA GLY A 150 13.90 13.47 -1.05
C GLY A 150 13.09 14.05 0.13
N ARG A 151 11.98 13.42 0.53
CA ARG A 151 10.98 14.01 1.47
C ARG A 151 11.49 14.29 2.88
N SER A 152 12.50 13.56 3.33
CA SER A 152 12.97 13.57 4.73
C SER A 152 14.35 14.23 4.88
N ALA A 153 14.97 14.66 3.78
CA ALA A 153 16.23 15.39 3.84
C ALA A 153 15.95 16.85 4.20
N ASP A 154 16.61 17.37 5.24
CA ASP A 154 16.54 18.79 5.58
C ASP A 154 17.14 19.60 4.41
N PRO A 155 16.38 20.54 3.79
CA PRO A 155 16.84 21.33 2.65
C PRO A 155 18.16 22.07 2.88
N GLY A 156 18.50 22.38 4.14
CA GLY A 156 19.76 23.03 4.51
C GLY A 156 20.94 22.07 4.73
N SER A 157 20.72 20.75 4.68
CA SER A 157 21.75 19.76 4.96
C SER A 157 22.60 19.41 3.74
N ILE A 158 23.88 19.12 3.97
CA ILE A 158 24.78 18.59 2.92
C ILE A 158 24.26 17.27 2.33
N LEU A 159 23.50 16.49 3.11
CA LEU A 159 22.86 15.26 2.67
C LEU A 159 21.75 15.53 1.64
N ALA A 160 20.93 16.58 1.84
CA ALA A 160 19.94 17.01 0.85
C ALA A 160 20.61 17.53 -0.43
N TRP A 161 21.75 18.23 -0.30
CA TRP A 161 22.51 18.71 -1.44
C TRP A 161 23.13 17.57 -2.27
N ILE A 162 23.73 16.56 -1.61
CA ILE A 162 24.23 15.34 -2.27
C ILE A 162 23.07 14.57 -2.92
N PHE A 163 21.95 14.45 -2.21
CA PHE A 163 20.76 13.80 -2.74
C PHE A 163 20.26 14.50 -4.01
N TRP A 164 20.14 15.82 -3.99
CA TRP A 164 19.70 16.62 -5.12
C TRP A 164 20.66 16.55 -6.31
N LEU A 165 21.97 16.64 -6.09
CA LEU A 165 22.95 16.65 -7.18
C LEU A 165 23.22 15.28 -7.81
N VAL A 166 23.17 14.22 -7.02
CA VAL A 166 23.61 12.89 -7.46
C VAL A 166 22.45 11.92 -7.54
N VAL A 167 21.64 11.84 -6.48
CA VAL A 167 20.64 10.77 -6.33
C VAL A 167 19.38 11.08 -7.13
N GLU A 168 18.91 12.33 -7.14
CA GLU A 168 17.70 12.72 -7.85
C GLU A 168 17.81 12.56 -9.37
N PRO A 169 18.89 12.98 -10.07
CA PRO A 169 19.07 12.70 -11.49
C PRO A 169 19.08 11.20 -11.80
N ILE A 170 19.74 10.39 -10.95
CA ILE A 170 19.74 8.93 -11.12
C ILE A 170 18.33 8.37 -10.97
N ILE A 171 17.60 8.78 -9.93
CA ILE A 171 16.22 8.37 -9.70
C ILE A 171 15.35 8.75 -10.90
N TYR A 172 15.46 9.99 -11.39
CA TYR A 172 14.72 10.46 -12.54
C TYR A 172 14.96 9.57 -13.77
N LEU A 173 16.21 9.16 -14.01
CA LEU A 173 16.56 8.29 -15.14
C LEU A 173 16.05 6.85 -15.01
N ILE A 174 15.96 6.29 -13.79
CA ILE A 174 15.54 4.90 -13.56
C ILE A 174 14.05 4.75 -13.20
N SER A 175 13.33 5.86 -13.01
CA SER A 175 11.93 5.88 -12.59
C SER A 175 10.99 6.14 -13.76
N PHE A 176 9.79 5.58 -13.67
CA PHE A 176 8.68 5.99 -14.52
C PHE A 176 8.11 7.33 -14.07
N SER A 177 7.52 8.07 -15.01
CA SER A 177 6.69 9.22 -14.65
C SER A 177 5.44 8.77 -13.88
N ASP A 178 4.89 9.66 -13.07
CA ASP A 178 3.60 9.45 -12.42
C ASP A 178 2.46 9.35 -13.44
N GLU A 179 2.57 10.02 -14.59
CA GLU A 179 1.66 9.88 -15.73
C GLU A 179 1.66 8.45 -16.30
N ASP A 180 2.83 7.90 -16.64
CA ASP A 180 2.96 6.53 -17.15
C ASP A 180 2.41 5.52 -16.13
N SER A 181 2.74 5.72 -14.86
CA SER A 181 2.20 4.91 -13.77
C SER A 181 0.68 5.04 -13.69
N GLY A 182 0.13 6.24 -13.83
CA GLY A 182 -1.30 6.52 -13.86
C GLY A 182 -2.01 5.78 -14.99
N GLN A 183 -1.47 5.83 -16.22
CA GLN A 183 -2.01 5.09 -17.37
C GLN A 183 -2.01 3.58 -17.14
N ARG A 184 -0.93 3.05 -16.55
CA ARG A 184 -0.83 1.61 -16.21
C ARG A 184 -1.87 1.19 -15.17
N HIS A 185 -2.10 1.99 -14.14
CA HIS A 185 -3.12 1.69 -13.12
C HIS A 185 -4.54 1.89 -13.65
N LEU A 186 -4.75 2.84 -14.56
CA LEU A 186 -6.01 2.97 -15.29
C LEU A 186 -6.28 1.70 -16.11
N PHE A 187 -5.29 1.19 -16.86
CA PHE A 187 -5.42 -0.07 -17.58
C PHE A 187 -5.74 -1.25 -16.64
N GLN A 188 -5.00 -1.38 -15.53
CA GLN A 188 -5.23 -2.40 -14.51
C GLN A 188 -6.64 -2.34 -13.89
N SER A 189 -7.18 -1.14 -13.66
CA SER A 189 -8.50 -0.95 -13.06
C SER A 189 -9.67 -1.17 -14.05
N SER A 190 -9.45 -0.93 -15.35
CA SER A 190 -10.54 -0.83 -16.34
C SER A 190 -10.55 -1.95 -17.38
N SER A 191 -9.43 -2.60 -17.68
CA SER A 191 -9.36 -3.58 -18.76
C SER A 191 -9.85 -4.97 -18.35
N SER A 192 -10.26 -5.74 -19.35
CA SER A 192 -10.59 -7.17 -19.24
C SER A 192 -9.35 -8.07 -19.24
N ALA A 193 -8.14 -7.52 -19.26
CA ALA A 193 -6.90 -8.31 -19.18
C ALA A 193 -6.79 -9.08 -17.85
N PHE A 194 -7.52 -8.65 -16.82
CA PHE A 194 -7.53 -9.24 -15.49
C PHE A 194 -8.97 -9.65 -15.13
N GLY A 195 -9.28 -10.95 -15.21
CA GLY A 195 -10.61 -11.46 -14.87
C GLY A 195 -11.69 -11.31 -15.96
N GLY A 196 -11.32 -10.98 -17.20
CA GLY A 196 -12.21 -11.12 -18.38
C GLY A 196 -13.42 -10.18 -18.47
N ARG A 197 -13.69 -9.38 -17.43
CA ARG A 197 -14.78 -8.41 -17.36
C ARG A 197 -14.25 -7.01 -17.68
N ARG A 198 -15.08 -6.13 -18.26
CA ARG A 198 -14.85 -4.68 -18.56
C ARG A 198 -14.32 -4.37 -19.97
N VAL A 199 -13.49 -3.33 -20.12
CA VAL A 199 -13.03 -2.80 -21.41
C VAL A 199 -12.30 -3.93 -22.15
N PRO A 200 -12.83 -4.37 -23.31
CA PRO A 200 -12.27 -5.52 -24.01
C PRO A 200 -10.79 -5.34 -24.33
N TRP A 201 -10.00 -6.35 -23.98
CA TRP A 201 -8.58 -6.45 -24.27
C TRP A 201 -8.32 -7.61 -25.24
N LYS A 202 -7.61 -7.34 -26.33
CA LYS A 202 -7.29 -8.34 -27.37
C LYS A 202 -5.94 -9.02 -27.17
N GLY A 203 -5.14 -8.55 -26.21
CA GLY A 203 -3.82 -9.13 -25.92
C GLY A 203 -3.93 -10.34 -24.99
N LYS A 204 -2.78 -10.85 -24.56
CA LYS A 204 -2.69 -11.95 -23.60
C LYS A 204 -3.37 -11.56 -22.28
N VAL A 205 -4.31 -12.40 -21.84
CA VAL A 205 -4.94 -12.27 -20.52
C VAL A 205 -3.97 -12.68 -19.41
N GLY A 206 -4.07 -12.00 -18.28
CA GLY A 206 -3.28 -12.31 -17.09
C GLY A 206 -3.77 -13.57 -16.38
N VAL A 207 -2.90 -14.13 -15.55
CA VAL A 207 -3.25 -15.23 -14.64
C VAL A 207 -3.28 -14.72 -13.20
N ASN A 208 -4.19 -15.26 -12.40
CA ASN A 208 -4.32 -14.93 -10.98
C ASN A 208 -3.18 -15.57 -10.14
N SER A 209 -3.18 -15.36 -8.82
CA SER A 209 -2.23 -15.90 -7.85
C SER A 209 -2.26 -17.43 -7.72
N ARG A 210 -3.22 -18.10 -8.37
CA ARG A 210 -3.31 -19.56 -8.51
C ARG A 210 -2.82 -20.05 -9.87
N SER A 211 -2.31 -19.14 -10.71
CA SER A 211 -1.86 -19.39 -12.08
C SER A 211 -2.99 -19.82 -13.03
N GLU A 212 -4.21 -19.37 -12.76
CA GLU A 212 -5.40 -19.66 -13.55
C GLU A 212 -5.88 -18.40 -14.28
N GLU A 213 -6.50 -18.59 -15.45
CA GLU A 213 -7.27 -17.54 -16.11
C GLU A 213 -8.64 -17.39 -15.42
N GLY A 214 -9.14 -16.16 -15.34
CA GLY A 214 -10.43 -15.86 -14.68
C GLY A 214 -10.26 -14.92 -13.49
N ASP A 215 -11.26 -14.87 -12.62
CA ASP A 215 -11.24 -13.97 -11.45
C ASP A 215 -10.31 -14.47 -10.34
N GLY A 216 -10.11 -13.62 -9.34
CA GLY A 216 -9.27 -13.89 -8.19
C GLY A 216 -8.35 -12.73 -7.86
N LEU A 217 -7.23 -13.04 -7.19
CA LEU A 217 -6.17 -12.08 -6.91
C LEU A 217 -5.14 -12.06 -8.03
N PHE A 218 -4.87 -10.90 -8.60
CA PHE A 218 -3.79 -10.68 -9.55
C PHE A 218 -2.60 -9.99 -8.88
N LEU A 219 -1.40 -10.53 -9.08
CA LEU A 219 -0.14 -9.87 -8.70
C LEU A 219 0.45 -9.28 -9.98
N VAL A 220 0.53 -7.95 -10.07
CA VAL A 220 0.81 -7.25 -11.33
C VAL A 220 2.02 -6.34 -11.18
N ASN A 221 2.98 -6.42 -12.10
CA ASN A 221 4.18 -5.59 -12.08
C ASN A 221 4.00 -4.26 -12.84
N TYR A 222 5.06 -3.46 -12.87
CA TYR A 222 5.10 -2.14 -13.52
C TYR A 222 4.90 -2.19 -15.06
N LYS A 223 4.94 -3.36 -15.68
CA LYS A 223 4.64 -3.58 -17.11
C LYS A 223 3.21 -4.04 -17.35
N CYS A 224 2.38 -4.08 -16.30
CA CYS A 224 1.04 -4.69 -16.32
C CYS A 224 1.07 -6.21 -16.60
N GLU A 225 2.17 -6.89 -16.29
CA GLU A 225 2.30 -8.34 -16.43
C GLU A 225 2.02 -9.04 -15.10
N CYS A 226 1.41 -10.22 -15.15
CA CYS A 226 1.13 -11.01 -13.96
C CYS A 226 2.37 -11.77 -13.48
N THR A 227 2.70 -11.61 -12.21
CA THR A 227 3.83 -12.25 -11.53
C THR A 227 3.32 -13.04 -10.31
N PRO A 228 2.66 -14.20 -10.50
CA PRO A 228 1.92 -14.89 -9.44
C PRO A 228 2.80 -15.47 -8.32
N SER A 229 4.13 -15.48 -8.49
CA SER A 229 5.09 -15.96 -7.49
C SER A 229 4.67 -17.29 -6.84
N ALA A 230 4.22 -18.25 -7.67
CA ALA A 230 3.46 -19.41 -7.22
C ALA A 230 4.10 -20.18 -6.06
N LYS A 231 5.43 -20.38 -6.08
CA LYS A 231 6.17 -21.03 -4.99
C LYS A 231 6.03 -20.30 -3.65
N VAL A 232 6.18 -18.98 -3.65
CA VAL A 232 6.10 -18.16 -2.43
C VAL A 232 4.67 -18.10 -1.93
N ILE A 233 3.71 -17.86 -2.82
CA ILE A 233 2.30 -17.76 -2.45
C ILE A 233 1.76 -19.08 -1.89
N THR A 234 2.13 -20.23 -2.45
CA THR A 234 1.72 -21.53 -1.90
C THR A 234 2.23 -21.72 -0.47
N VAL A 235 3.51 -21.42 -0.19
CA VAL A 235 4.05 -21.50 1.17
C VAL A 235 3.33 -20.55 2.13
N LEU A 236 2.99 -19.34 1.67
CA LEU A 236 2.26 -18.37 2.48
C LEU A 236 0.81 -18.81 2.75
N ARG A 237 0.14 -19.45 1.79
CA ARG A 237 -1.19 -20.04 2.00
C ARG A 237 -1.17 -21.09 3.09
N GLU A 238 -0.21 -22.01 3.01
CA GLU A 238 -0.09 -23.13 3.96
C GLU A 238 0.28 -22.67 5.38
N LYS A 239 1.20 -21.72 5.51
CA LYS A 239 1.83 -21.40 6.80
C LYS A 239 1.36 -20.10 7.44
N GLY A 240 0.86 -19.18 6.61
CA GLY A 240 0.71 -17.78 6.98
C GLY A 240 -0.67 -17.18 6.79
N GLN A 241 -1.48 -17.72 5.87
CA GLN A 241 -2.75 -17.11 5.50
C GLN A 241 -3.72 -17.03 6.68
N GLU A 242 -3.91 -18.12 7.43
CA GLU A 242 -4.75 -18.11 8.64
C GLU A 242 -4.20 -17.18 9.71
N LYS A 243 -2.89 -17.23 9.99
CA LYS A 243 -2.26 -16.36 10.99
C LYS A 243 -2.45 -14.88 10.68
N VAL A 244 -2.22 -14.48 9.42
CA VAL A 244 -2.41 -13.09 8.96
C VAL A 244 -3.89 -12.72 8.99
N TRP A 245 -4.77 -13.64 8.58
CA TRP A 245 -6.21 -13.42 8.63
C TRP A 245 -6.71 -13.17 10.05
N ASP A 246 -6.38 -14.05 10.99
CA ASP A 246 -6.84 -13.99 12.38
C ASP A 246 -6.29 -12.74 13.07
N HIS A 247 -4.98 -12.49 12.93
CA HIS A 247 -4.34 -11.27 13.45
C HIS A 247 -5.02 -10.00 12.93
N THR A 248 -5.29 -9.95 11.62
CA THR A 248 -5.88 -8.76 11.01
C THR A 248 -7.33 -8.58 11.43
N ASN A 249 -8.11 -9.66 11.53
CA ASN A 249 -9.48 -9.59 12.02
C ASN A 249 -9.53 -9.18 13.49
N ASP A 250 -8.60 -9.65 14.34
CA ASP A 250 -8.51 -9.23 15.74
C ASP A 250 -8.23 -7.71 15.85
N VAL A 251 -7.24 -7.22 15.11
CA VAL A 251 -6.91 -5.78 15.04
C VAL A 251 -8.09 -4.94 14.55
N LEU A 252 -8.79 -5.41 13.51
CA LEU A 252 -9.87 -4.68 12.84
C LEU A 252 -11.25 -4.86 13.47
N ARG A 253 -11.44 -5.83 14.37
CA ARG A 253 -12.76 -6.21 14.90
C ARG A 253 -13.57 -5.05 15.45
N ARG A 254 -12.93 -4.09 16.11
CA ARG A 254 -13.59 -2.91 16.70
C ARG A 254 -14.08 -1.89 15.65
N TYR A 255 -13.71 -2.07 14.39
CA TYR A 255 -13.96 -1.14 13.30
C TYR A 255 -14.94 -1.68 12.24
N LEU A 256 -15.23 -2.97 12.27
CA LEU A 256 -16.15 -3.67 11.36
C LEU A 256 -17.54 -3.76 11.99
#